data_AF-A0A8T5I117-F1
#
_entry.id   AF-A0A8T5I117-F1
#
_cell.length_a   1.000
_cell.length_b   1.000
_cell.length_c   1.000
_cell.angle_alpha   90.00
_cell.angle_beta   90.00
_cell.angle_gamma   90.00
#
_symmetry.space_group_name_H-M   'P 1'
#
loop_
_entity.id
_entity.type
_entity.pdbx_description
1 polymer ?
#
loop_
_entity_poly.entity_id
_entity_poly.type
_entity_poly.pdbx_seq_one_letter_code
_entity_poly.pdbx_strand_id
1 'polypeptide(L)'
;KKLSEVRPSENDKIDKLTLDELQDLDKIAGIANFMLSKYSDKKEMLSILKHFTSIIAETTDSMGNLDDEVSELILSAEDSINKVKDMHAHIDDKSDFKKKYCDGPDYNEYETSGINLTNFATEINTVEYQQNSSGHITR
;
A
#
# COMPACT_ATOMS: atom_id res chain seq x y z
N LYS A 1 44.22 -1.48 -15.64
CA LYS A 1 42.91 -2.17 -15.76
C LYS A 1 41.97 -1.53 -14.75
N LYS A 2 40.96 -0.77 -15.19
CA LYS A 2 40.14 0.11 -14.33
C LYS A 2 39.23 -0.71 -13.41
N LEU A 3 39.19 -0.34 -12.12
CA LEU A 3 38.24 -0.82 -11.09
C LEU A 3 36.86 -0.10 -11.19
N SER A 4 36.48 0.37 -12.38
CA SER A 4 35.29 1.20 -12.56
C SER A 4 34.16 0.39 -13.17
N GLU A 5 33.53 -0.46 -12.37
CA GLU A 5 32.21 -1.05 -12.68
C GLU A 5 31.60 -1.69 -11.42
N VAL A 6 31.57 -0.96 -10.29
CA VAL A 6 30.71 -1.33 -9.16
C VAL A 6 29.29 -0.88 -9.53
N ARG A 7 28.43 -1.84 -9.86
CA ARG A 7 27.02 -1.61 -10.19
C ARG A 7 26.27 -1.14 -8.94
N PRO A 8 25.33 -0.19 -9.04
CA PRO A 8 24.60 0.36 -7.90
C PRO A 8 23.44 -0.55 -7.44
N SER A 9 23.67 -1.86 -7.32
CA SER A 9 22.61 -2.86 -7.01
C SER A 9 23.04 -3.90 -5.97
N GLU A 10 24.18 -3.72 -5.28
CA GLU A 10 24.58 -4.66 -4.22
C GLU A 10 23.95 -4.36 -2.86
N ASN A 11 23.38 -3.16 -2.66
CA ASN A 11 22.69 -2.82 -1.41
C ASN A 11 21.40 -3.64 -1.20
N ASP A 12 20.73 -4.08 -2.27
CA ASP A 12 19.50 -4.89 -2.20
C ASP A 12 19.75 -6.37 -1.81
N LYS A 13 21.01 -6.79 -1.67
CA LYS A 13 21.36 -8.20 -1.36
C LYS A 13 21.49 -8.47 0.13
N ILE A 14 21.78 -7.45 0.94
CA ILE A 14 21.95 -7.62 2.40
C ILE A 14 20.58 -7.95 3.04
N ASP A 15 19.51 -7.30 2.57
CA ASP A 15 18.11 -7.51 2.99
C ASP A 15 17.57 -8.94 2.73
N LYS A 16 18.32 -9.77 1.99
CA LYS A 16 17.92 -11.13 1.63
C LYS A 16 18.69 -12.22 2.35
N LEU A 17 19.58 -11.86 3.28
CA LEU A 17 20.35 -12.85 4.03
C LEU A 17 19.45 -13.56 5.05
N THR A 18 19.39 -14.88 4.93
CA THR A 18 18.72 -15.76 5.88
C THR A 18 19.49 -15.81 7.20
N LEU A 19 18.83 -16.25 8.28
CA LEU A 19 19.46 -16.42 9.60
C LEU A 19 20.71 -17.31 9.54
N ASP A 20 20.67 -18.38 8.73
CA ASP A 20 21.80 -19.29 8.56
C ASP A 20 22.99 -18.60 7.86
N GLU A 21 22.71 -17.79 6.83
CA GLU A 21 23.73 -17.00 6.13
C GLU A 21 24.36 -15.94 7.06
N LEU A 22 23.58 -15.41 8.01
CA LEU A 22 24.07 -14.46 9.00
C LEU A 22 24.98 -15.12 10.04
N GLN A 23 24.64 -16.33 10.49
CA GLN A 23 25.50 -17.13 11.36
C GLN A 23 26.79 -17.56 10.65
N ASP A 24 26.73 -17.81 9.35
CA ASP A 24 27.91 -18.12 8.56
C ASP A 24 28.83 -16.89 8.41
N LEU A 25 28.27 -15.68 8.32
CA LEU A 25 29.05 -14.44 8.37
C LEU A 25 29.82 -14.28 9.69
N ASP A 26 29.20 -14.58 10.83
CA ASP A 26 29.88 -14.56 12.14
C ASP A 26 31.06 -15.56 12.19
N LYS A 27 30.87 -16.76 11.65
CA LYS A 27 31.95 -17.75 11.53
C LYS A 27 33.09 -17.25 10.64
N ILE A 28 32.76 -16.62 9.51
CA ILE A 28 33.75 -16.05 8.59
C ILE A 28 34.53 -14.93 9.28
N ALA A 29 33.86 -14.06 10.04
CA ALA A 29 34.50 -13.01 10.82
C ALA A 29 35.49 -13.60 11.84
N GLY A 30 35.10 -14.66 12.54
CA GLY A 30 35.96 -15.38 13.47
C GLY A 30 37.22 -15.97 12.81
N ILE A 31 37.06 -16.59 11.64
CA ILE A 31 38.18 -17.16 10.86
C ILE A 31 39.13 -16.04 10.38
N ALA A 32 38.58 -14.91 9.93
CA ALA A 32 39.36 -13.76 9.50
C ALA A 32 40.23 -13.21 10.63
N ASN A 33 39.64 -13.06 11.83
CA ASN A 33 40.34 -12.60 13.01
C ASN A 33 41.45 -13.56 13.42
N PHE A 34 41.18 -14.88 13.38
CA PHE A 34 42.21 -15.89 13.64
C PHE A 34 43.38 -15.80 12.66
N MET A 35 43.09 -15.69 11.35
CA MET A 35 44.15 -15.53 10.36
C MET A 35 44.94 -14.23 10.60
N LEU A 36 44.29 -13.16 11.06
CA LEU A 36 44.91 -11.85 11.29
C LEU A 36 45.94 -11.93 12.41
N SER A 37 45.57 -12.59 13.49
CA SER A 37 46.46 -12.89 14.61
C SER A 37 47.59 -13.84 14.19
N LYS A 38 47.29 -14.86 13.38
CA LYS A 38 48.28 -15.87 12.97
C LYS A 38 49.37 -15.33 12.03
N TYR A 39 49.07 -14.32 11.24
CA TYR A 39 49.99 -13.76 10.23
C TYR A 39 50.40 -12.31 10.53
N SER A 40 50.38 -11.90 11.81
CA SER A 40 50.73 -10.53 12.21
C SER A 40 52.09 -10.06 11.71
N ASP A 41 53.03 -11.00 11.57
CA ASP A 41 54.43 -10.69 11.25
C ASP A 41 54.69 -10.68 9.73
N LYS A 42 53.72 -11.12 8.93
CA LYS A 42 53.79 -11.09 7.46
C LYS A 42 53.06 -9.84 6.94
N LYS A 43 53.80 -8.74 6.82
CA LYS A 43 53.30 -7.38 6.50
C LYS A 43 52.27 -7.30 5.36
N GLU A 44 52.50 -7.97 4.23
CA GLU A 44 51.56 -7.94 3.10
C GLU A 44 50.28 -8.73 3.37
N MET A 45 50.40 -9.93 3.95
CA MET A 45 49.28 -10.77 4.34
C MET A 45 48.43 -10.11 5.43
N LEU A 46 49.09 -9.49 6.42
CA LEU A 46 48.45 -8.67 7.44
C LEU A 46 47.66 -7.52 6.81
N SER A 47 48.20 -6.82 5.80
CA SER A 47 47.49 -5.70 5.16
C SER A 47 46.25 -6.14 4.41
N ILE A 48 46.33 -7.24 3.65
CA ILE A 48 45.18 -7.82 2.94
C ILE A 48 44.11 -8.25 3.95
N LEU A 49 44.55 -8.86 5.04
CA LEU A 49 43.65 -9.39 6.04
C LEU A 49 43.00 -8.31 6.90
N LYS A 50 43.72 -7.24 7.25
CA LYS A 50 43.13 -6.05 7.87
C LYS A 50 42.04 -5.45 7.00
N HIS A 51 42.28 -5.36 5.69
CA HIS A 51 41.28 -4.83 4.77
C HIS A 51 40.03 -5.73 4.72
N PHE A 52 40.24 -7.05 4.64
CA PHE A 52 39.14 -8.01 4.69
C PHE A 52 38.33 -7.92 6.00
N THR A 53 39.00 -7.86 7.15
CA THR A 53 38.36 -7.69 8.46
C THR A 53 37.60 -6.36 8.55
N SER A 54 38.13 -5.27 7.98
CA SER A 54 37.45 -3.97 7.93
C SER A 54 36.13 -4.06 7.18
N ILE A 55 36.13 -4.67 5.98
CA ILE A 55 34.93 -4.84 5.17
C ILE A 55 33.87 -5.64 5.94
N ILE A 56 34.26 -6.72 6.62
CA ILE A 56 33.33 -7.52 7.41
C ILE A 56 32.76 -6.69 8.56
N ALA A 57 33.59 -5.97 9.31
CA ALA A 57 33.13 -5.14 10.43
C ALA A 57 32.15 -4.05 9.96
N GLU A 58 32.48 -3.32 8.90
CA GLU A 58 31.62 -2.29 8.32
C GLU A 58 30.29 -2.87 7.83
N THR A 59 30.30 -4.08 7.27
CA THR A 59 29.08 -4.78 6.82
C THR A 59 28.21 -5.18 8.00
N THR A 60 28.80 -5.73 9.07
CA THR A 60 28.08 -6.10 10.29
C THR A 60 27.47 -4.87 10.97
N ASP A 61 28.22 -3.77 11.09
CA ASP A 61 27.72 -2.53 11.69
C ASP A 61 26.56 -1.94 10.87
N SER A 62 26.66 -1.97 9.54
CA SER A 62 25.57 -1.54 8.65
C SER A 62 24.31 -2.40 8.81
N MET A 63 24.46 -3.70 9.08
CA MET A 63 23.33 -4.59 9.30
C MET A 63 22.66 -4.35 10.66
N GLY A 64 23.43 -3.95 11.68
CA GLY A 64 22.86 -3.50 12.96
C GLY A 64 21.94 -2.28 12.80
N ASN A 65 22.38 -1.28 12.04
CA ASN A 65 21.54 -0.09 11.77
C ASN A 65 20.25 -0.41 11.00
N LEU A 66 20.31 -1.40 10.10
CA LEU A 66 19.14 -1.83 9.33
C LEU A 66 18.06 -2.47 10.20
N ASP A 67 18.42 -3.23 11.23
CA ASP A 67 17.48 -3.81 12.19
C ASP A 67 16.72 -2.74 12.97
N ASP A 68 17.42 -1.67 13.37
CA ASP A 68 16.82 -0.50 14.02
C ASP A 68 15.83 0.22 13.09
N GLU A 69 16.22 0.46 11.82
CA GLU A 69 15.36 1.12 10.82
C GLU A 69 14.10 0.28 10.50
N VAL A 70 14.24 -1.05 10.37
CA VAL A 70 13.10 -1.96 10.16
C VAL A 70 12.17 -1.96 11.37
N SER A 71 12.73 -1.96 12.58
CA SER A 71 11.95 -1.88 13.82
C SER A 71 11.16 -0.58 13.91
N GLU A 72 11.75 0.57 13.56
CA GLU A 72 11.05 1.85 13.49
C GLU A 72 9.91 1.83 12.46
N LEU A 73 10.14 1.26 11.27
CA LEU A 73 9.13 1.15 10.24
C LEU A 73 7.94 0.29 10.68
N ILE A 74 8.19 -0.83 11.37
CA ILE A 74 7.14 -1.70 11.93
C ILE A 74 6.30 -0.91 12.94
N LEU A 75 6.93 -0.20 13.88
CA LEU A 75 6.23 0.61 14.87
C LEU A 75 5.36 1.69 14.22
N SER A 76 5.88 2.36 13.18
CA SER A 76 5.17 3.41 12.45
C SER A 76 3.97 2.87 11.65
N ALA A 77 4.12 1.68 11.06
CA ALA A 77 3.02 0.98 10.40
C ALA A 77 1.95 0.51 11.39
N GLU A 78 2.36 0.02 12.57
CA GLU A 78 1.45 -0.43 13.62
C GLU A 78 0.62 0.73 14.20
N ASP A 79 1.24 1.89 14.45
CA ASP A 79 0.54 3.14 14.82
C ASP A 79 -0.48 3.55 13.75
N SER A 80 -0.07 3.53 12.47
CA SER A 80 -0.95 3.84 11.35
C SER A 80 -2.17 2.90 11.26
N ILE A 81 -1.95 1.60 11.44
CA ILE A 81 -3.03 0.59 11.45
C ILE A 81 -3.97 0.82 12.63
N ASN A 82 -3.43 1.08 13.82
CA ASN A 82 -4.23 1.37 15.01
C ASN A 82 -5.11 2.61 14.79
N LYS A 83 -4.57 3.66 14.17
CA LYS A 83 -5.33 4.86 13.82
C LYS A 83 -6.48 4.56 12.84
N VAL A 84 -6.25 3.71 11.83
CA VAL A 84 -7.31 3.27 10.91
C VAL A 84 -8.39 2.48 11.64
N LYS A 85 -8.01 1.59 12.57
CA LYS A 85 -8.97 0.82 13.37
C LYS A 85 -9.81 1.72 14.27
N ASP A 86 -9.20 2.71 14.91
CA ASP A 86 -9.91 3.69 15.74
C ASP A 86 -10.89 4.51 14.90
N MET A 87 -10.49 4.94 13.71
CA MET A 87 -11.39 5.62 12.77
C MET A 87 -12.57 4.74 12.37
N HIS A 88 -12.33 3.45 12.07
CA HIS A 88 -13.38 2.49 11.73
C HIS A 88 -14.36 2.31 12.88
N ALA A 89 -13.86 2.07 14.10
CA ALA A 89 -14.70 1.94 15.29
C ALA A 89 -15.54 3.19 15.55
N HIS A 90 -14.95 4.38 15.42
CA HIS A 90 -15.66 5.64 15.58
C HIS A 90 -16.73 5.88 14.50
N ILE A 91 -16.49 5.46 13.25
CA ILE A 91 -17.49 5.51 12.19
C ILE A 91 -18.61 4.51 12.46
N ASP A 92 -18.30 3.27 12.84
CA ASP A 92 -19.31 2.26 13.17
C ASP A 92 -20.22 2.75 14.30
N ASP A 93 -19.65 3.29 15.38
CA ASP A 93 -20.39 3.79 16.55
C ASP A 93 -21.20 5.07 16.28
N LYS A 94 -20.68 5.99 15.45
CA LYS A 94 -21.38 7.24 15.09
C LYS A 94 -22.23 7.15 13.83
N SER A 95 -22.19 6.05 13.10
CA SER A 95 -23.03 5.90 11.91
C SER A 95 -24.48 5.68 12.33
N ASP A 96 -25.29 6.72 12.21
CA ASP A 96 -26.76 6.65 12.32
C ASP A 96 -27.39 5.69 11.27
N PHE A 97 -26.57 5.15 10.36
CA PHE A 97 -26.94 4.21 9.31
C PHE A 97 -27.59 2.94 9.86
N LYS A 98 -27.21 2.48 11.06
CA LYS A 98 -27.75 1.26 11.67
C LYS A 98 -29.11 1.46 12.34
N LYS A 99 -29.55 2.70 12.58
CA LYS A 99 -30.72 3.00 13.45
C LYS A 99 -31.87 3.74 12.76
N LYS A 100 -31.82 3.97 11.44
CA LYS A 100 -32.83 4.79 10.73
C LYS A 100 -33.58 4.10 9.59
N TYR A 101 -33.39 2.80 9.37
CA TYR A 101 -34.16 2.03 8.37
C TYR A 101 -35.07 0.96 8.97
N CYS A 102 -35.61 1.18 10.17
CA CYS A 102 -36.63 0.28 10.74
C CYS A 102 -37.97 0.98 11.06
N ASP A 103 -38.09 2.29 10.80
CA ASP A 103 -39.33 3.04 11.05
C ASP A 103 -39.90 3.62 9.75
N GLY A 104 -39.83 2.87 8.65
CA GLY A 104 -40.72 3.10 7.51
C GLY A 104 -42.12 2.64 7.90
N PRO A 105 -43.20 3.36 7.55
CA PRO A 105 -44.55 2.94 7.89
C PRO A 105 -44.80 1.52 7.36
N ASP A 106 -45.50 0.70 8.15
CA ASP A 106 -45.87 -0.68 7.80
C ASP A 106 -46.42 -0.72 6.37
N TYR A 107 -45.81 -1.55 5.53
CA TYR A 107 -46.24 -1.72 4.14
C TYR A 107 -47.63 -2.36 4.12
N ASN A 108 -48.65 -1.55 3.83
CA ASN A 108 -50.02 -2.01 3.70
C ASN A 108 -50.28 -2.43 2.24
N GLU A 109 -50.32 -3.73 2.00
CA GLU A 109 -50.57 -4.33 0.67
C GLU A 109 -51.94 -3.89 0.07
N TYR A 110 -52.88 -3.42 0.90
CA TYR A 110 -54.20 -2.93 0.49
C TYR A 110 -54.23 -1.46 0.05
N GLU A 111 -53.17 -0.67 0.30
CA GLU A 111 -53.10 0.75 -0.12
C GLU A 111 -52.51 0.94 -1.51
N THR A 112 -51.97 -0.12 -2.13
CA THR A 112 -51.58 -0.08 -3.55
C THR A 112 -52.80 -0.31 -4.45
N SER A 113 -53.76 0.61 -4.38
CA SER A 113 -54.85 0.67 -5.35
C SER A 113 -54.23 0.88 -6.73
N GLY A 114 -54.39 -0.12 -7.60
CA GLY A 114 -53.72 -0.22 -8.90
C GLY A 114 -53.82 1.07 -9.71
N ILE A 115 -52.67 1.69 -9.95
CA ILE A 115 -52.53 2.90 -10.77
C ILE A 115 -52.87 2.50 -12.21
N ASN A 116 -54.16 2.56 -12.56
CA ASN A 116 -54.64 2.34 -13.92
C ASN A 116 -54.37 3.61 -14.74
N LEU A 117 -53.26 3.62 -15.49
CA LEU A 117 -52.81 4.73 -16.34
C LEU A 117 -53.63 4.92 -17.63
N THR A 118 -54.82 4.35 -17.76
CA THR A 118 -55.55 4.26 -19.04
C THR A 118 -56.65 5.31 -19.24
N ASN A 119 -56.99 6.12 -18.23
CA ASN A 119 -58.03 7.15 -18.39
C ASN A 119 -57.43 8.56 -18.40
N PHE A 120 -56.82 8.94 -19.52
CA PHE A 120 -56.64 10.36 -19.84
C PHE A 120 -58.00 10.96 -20.22
N ALA A 121 -58.65 11.63 -19.25
CA ALA A 121 -59.74 12.55 -19.54
C ALA A 121 -59.16 13.96 -19.71
N THR A 122 -58.46 14.18 -20.81
CA THR A 122 -58.12 15.54 -21.23
C THR A 122 -59.05 15.89 -22.38
N GLU A 123 -59.96 16.82 -22.15
CA GLU A 123 -60.78 17.40 -23.21
C GLU A 123 -59.86 18.10 -24.21
N ILE A 124 -59.85 17.63 -25.45
CA ILE A 124 -59.06 18.23 -26.52
C ILE A 124 -59.73 19.56 -26.89
N ASN A 125 -59.20 20.67 -26.39
CA ASN A 125 -59.59 22.00 -26.86
C ASN A 125 -59.09 22.20 -28.30
N THR A 126 -59.95 21.97 -29.29
CA THR A 126 -59.60 22.07 -30.73
C THR A 126 -59.78 23.47 -31.33
N VAL A 127 -59.89 24.55 -30.54
CA VAL A 127 -60.47 25.80 -31.09
C VAL A 127 -59.47 26.85 -31.58
N GLU A 128 -58.14 26.75 -31.39
CA GLU A 128 -57.24 27.84 -31.88
C GLU A 128 -55.92 27.44 -32.58
N TYR A 129 -55.70 26.16 -32.92
CA TYR A 129 -54.48 25.75 -33.66
C TYR A 129 -54.72 25.33 -35.12
N GLN A 130 -55.79 25.81 -35.76
CA GLN A 130 -55.99 25.65 -37.21
C GLN A 130 -56.25 26.99 -37.92
N GLN A 131 -55.20 27.81 -38.02
CA GLN A 131 -55.00 28.83 -39.06
C GLN A 131 -53.58 29.39 -38.81
N ASN A 132 -52.52 29.03 -39.54
CA ASN A 132 -52.36 29.24 -40.96
C ASN A 132 -51.25 28.33 -41.51
N SER A 133 -51.59 27.44 -42.43
CA SER A 133 -50.67 26.94 -43.45
C SER A 133 -51.24 27.31 -44.80
N SER A 134 -50.64 28.29 -45.47
CA SER A 134 -50.72 28.37 -46.93
C SER A 134 -49.37 28.79 -47.52
N GLY A 135 -48.42 27.86 -47.45
CA GLY A 135 -47.38 27.79 -48.48
C GLY A 135 -48.01 27.24 -49.75
N HIS A 136 -48.30 28.10 -50.72
CA HIS A 136 -48.70 27.70 -52.06
C HIS A 136 -47.43 27.48 -52.90
N ILE A 137 -47.17 26.24 -53.28
CA ILE A 137 -46.33 25.89 -54.43
C ILE A 137 -47.28 25.62 -55.59
N THR A 138 -47.12 26.36 -56.68
CA THR A 138 -47.48 25.89 -58.02
C THR A 138 -46.39 26.29 -59.01
N ARG A 139 -45.81 25.26 -59.61
CA ARG A 139 -45.41 25.08 -61.02
C ARG A 139 -45.12 26.31 -61.88
#